data_AF-A0A842TPR1-F1
#
_entry.id   AF-A0A842TPR1-F1
#
_cell.length_a   1.000
_cell.length_b   1.000
_cell.length_c   1.000
_cell.angle_alpha   90.00
_cell.angle_beta   90.00
_cell.angle_gamma   90.00
#
_symmetry.space_group_name_H-M   'P 1'
#
loop_
_entity.id
_entity.type
_entity.pdbx_description
1 polymer ?
#
loop_
_entity_poly.entity_id
_entity_poly.type
_entity_poly.pdbx_seq_one_letter_code
_entity_poly.pdbx_strand_id
1 'polypeptide(L)'
;MEEKKKLKGYMELSPQALSKILDAARQIPASVRGELAEDLMDQITEGNFRIPGDIAKSILHLWQTGKLETNTGIERLIESCVKSNSEETFKILSEYGLDDTVSQIKEAVKL
;
A
#
# COMPACT_ATOMS: atom_id res chain seq x y z
N MET A 1 28.34 -14.23 10.66
CA MET A 1 28.48 -13.34 9.48
C MET A 1 27.05 -13.02 9.07
N GLU A 2 26.54 -11.86 9.48
CA GLU A 2 25.14 -11.52 9.32
C GLU A 2 24.92 -11.09 7.86
N GLU A 3 24.20 -11.92 7.11
CA GLU A 3 23.81 -11.60 5.74
C GLU A 3 22.95 -10.34 5.78
N LYS A 4 23.54 -9.19 5.41
CA LYS A 4 22.77 -7.95 5.21
C LYS A 4 21.81 -8.21 4.06
N LYS A 5 20.58 -8.65 4.35
CA LYS A 5 19.50 -8.74 3.36
C LYS A 5 19.40 -7.39 2.66
N LYS A 6 19.74 -7.35 1.37
CA LYS A 6 19.59 -6.13 0.54
C LYS A 6 18.14 -5.66 0.64
N LEU A 7 17.95 -4.42 1.08
CA LEU A 7 16.63 -3.77 1.09
C LEU A 7 16.09 -3.72 -0.35
N LYS A 8 14.83 -4.15 -0.56
CA LYS A 8 14.15 -3.93 -1.84
C LYS A 8 13.94 -2.43 -2.06
N GLY A 9 14.08 -2.00 -3.32
CA GLY A 9 13.93 -0.59 -3.71
C GLY A 9 12.47 -0.16 -3.76
N TYR A 10 12.22 1.11 -3.44
CA TYR A 10 10.93 1.76 -3.60
C TYR A 10 10.75 2.18 -5.07
N MET A 11 9.68 1.75 -5.72
CA MET A 11 9.46 2.10 -7.13
C MET A 11 8.85 3.51 -7.27
N GLU A 12 9.26 4.21 -8.32
CA GLU A 12 8.63 5.45 -8.75
C GLU A 12 7.45 5.14 -9.67
N LEU A 13 6.33 5.84 -9.46
CA LEU A 13 5.13 5.70 -10.28
C LEU A 13 4.94 6.95 -11.14
N SER A 14 4.47 6.77 -12.38
CA SER A 14 4.03 7.91 -13.18
C SER A 14 2.79 8.56 -12.54
N PRO A 15 2.54 9.87 -12.77
CA PRO A 15 1.36 10.54 -12.26
C PRO A 15 0.04 9.84 -12.65
N GLN A 16 -0.02 9.27 -13.87
CA GLN A 16 -1.17 8.54 -14.35
C GLN A 16 -1.37 7.20 -13.61
N ALA A 17 -0.28 6.47 -13.37
CA ALA A 17 -0.34 5.22 -12.61
C ALA A 17 -0.77 5.50 -11.17
N LEU A 18 -0.21 6.54 -10.54
CA LEU A 18 -0.59 6.96 -9.20
C LEU A 18 -2.09 7.30 -9.14
N SER A 19 -2.60 8.13 -10.04
CA SER A 19 -4.03 8.47 -10.07
C SER A 19 -4.93 7.23 -10.12
N LYS A 20 -4.63 6.28 -11.02
CA LYS A 20 -5.40 5.03 -11.14
C LYS A 20 -5.39 4.21 -9.84
N ILE A 21 -4.25 4.13 -9.15
CA ILE A 21 -4.15 3.42 -7.87
C ILE A 21 -5.02 4.09 -6.80
N LEU A 22 -4.98 5.42 -6.72
CA LEU A 22 -5.79 6.16 -5.74
C LEU A 22 -7.30 6.00 -6.02
N ASP A 23 -7.69 6.01 -7.30
CA ASP A 23 -9.08 5.81 -7.69
C ASP A 23 -9.57 4.40 -7.36
N ALA A 24 -8.74 3.37 -7.59
CA ALA A 24 -9.04 1.99 -7.20
C ALA A 24 -9.15 1.86 -5.66
N ALA A 25 -8.21 2.46 -4.91
CA ALA A 25 -8.22 2.47 -3.45
C ALA A 25 -9.50 3.07 -2.84
N ARG A 26 -10.05 4.12 -3.47
CA ARG A 26 -11.30 4.78 -3.02
C ARG A 26 -12.53 3.88 -3.15
N GLN A 27 -12.51 2.89 -4.03
CA GLN A 27 -13.63 1.97 -4.25
C GLN A 27 -13.72 0.90 -3.15
N ILE A 28 -12.69 0.76 -2.31
CA ILE A 28 -12.66 -0.25 -1.25
C ILE A 28 -13.78 0.03 -0.23
N PRO A 29 -14.66 -0.96 0.06
CA PRO A 29 -15.77 -0.79 0.98
C PRO A 29 -15.32 -0.43 2.39
N ALA A 30 -16.00 0.51 3.04
CA ALA A 30 -15.66 0.93 4.41
C ALA A 30 -15.64 -0.23 5.41
N SER A 31 -16.46 -1.27 5.18
CA SER A 31 -16.58 -2.44 6.05
C SER A 31 -15.29 -3.27 6.19
N VAL A 32 -14.35 -3.18 5.25
CA VAL A 32 -13.10 -3.96 5.27
C VAL A 32 -11.87 -3.10 5.56
N ARG A 33 -12.02 -1.78 5.71
CA ARG A 33 -10.86 -0.87 5.77
C ARG A 33 -10.05 -0.94 7.05
N GLY A 34 -10.67 -1.30 8.17
CA GLY A 34 -9.99 -1.49 9.45
C GLY A 34 -8.93 -2.58 9.35
N GLU A 35 -9.40 -3.81 9.15
CA GLU A 35 -8.55 -5.00 9.03
C GLU A 35 -7.53 -4.84 7.88
N LEU A 36 -7.97 -4.35 6.70
CA LEU A 36 -7.06 -4.10 5.59
C LEU A 36 -5.96 -3.10 5.94
N ALA A 37 -6.28 -2.04 6.69
CA ALA A 37 -5.27 -1.05 7.08
C ALA A 37 -4.24 -1.63 8.05
N GLU A 38 -4.64 -2.55 8.92
CA GLU A 38 -3.74 -3.28 9.82
C GLU A 38 -2.78 -4.16 9.01
N ASP A 39 -3.28 -5.01 8.10
CA ASP A 39 -2.44 -5.90 7.29
C ASP A 39 -1.46 -5.13 6.38
N LEU A 40 -1.90 -4.00 5.81
CA LEU A 40 -1.03 -3.13 5.01
C LEU A 40 0.03 -2.45 5.88
N MET A 41 -0.30 -2.08 7.12
CA MET A 41 0.67 -1.56 8.09
C MET A 41 1.68 -2.62 8.51
N ASP A 42 1.26 -3.86 8.69
CA ASP A 42 2.14 -4.99 8.98
C ASP A 42 3.10 -5.22 7.81
N GLN A 43 2.60 -5.21 6.56
CA GLN A 43 3.45 -5.25 5.37
C GLN A 43 4.52 -4.13 5.40
N ILE A 44 4.13 -2.90 5.75
CA ILE A 44 5.01 -1.72 5.83
C ILE A 44 6.07 -1.84 6.91
N THR A 45 5.71 -2.35 8.09
CA THR A 45 6.56 -2.36 9.28
C THR A 45 7.46 -3.59 9.36
N GLU A 46 6.99 -4.73 8.86
CA GLU A 46 7.74 -5.99 8.81
C GLU A 46 8.54 -6.17 7.51
N GLY A 47 8.21 -5.36 6.50
CA GLY A 47 8.82 -5.40 5.19
C GLY A 47 10.31 -5.02 5.18
N ASN A 48 11.11 -5.78 4.43
CA ASN A 48 12.52 -5.46 4.21
C ASN A 48 12.72 -4.51 3.01
N PHE A 49 12.12 -3.33 3.07
CA PHE A 49 12.19 -2.30 2.02
C PHE A 49 12.43 -0.91 2.59
N ARG A 50 13.02 -0.03 1.77
CA ARG A 50 13.31 1.35 2.18
C ARG A 50 12.14 2.25 1.81
N ILE A 51 11.40 2.72 2.81
CA ILE A 51 10.36 3.74 2.61
C ILE A 51 11.00 5.15 2.69
N PRO A 52 10.67 6.06 1.76
CA PRO A 52 11.02 7.47 1.89
C PRO A 52 10.52 8.08 3.21
N GLY A 53 11.34 8.93 3.84
CA GLY A 53 11.06 9.42 5.20
C GLY A 53 9.83 10.33 5.30
N ASP A 54 9.49 11.03 4.22
CA ASP A 54 8.26 11.82 4.10
C ASP A 54 7.00 10.92 4.07
N ILE A 55 7.05 9.82 3.33
CA ILE A 55 5.97 8.83 3.26
C ILE A 55 5.77 8.15 4.60
N ALA A 56 6.87 7.73 5.25
CA ALA A 56 6.82 7.12 6.58
C ALA A 56 6.18 8.07 7.61
N LYS A 57 6.58 9.36 7.62
CA LYS A 57 5.97 10.37 8.50
C LYS A 57 4.48 10.57 8.23
N SER A 58 4.08 10.57 6.96
CA SER A 58 2.67 10.70 6.58
C SER A 58 1.83 9.54 7.10
N ILE A 59 2.33 8.29 6.96
CA ILE A 59 1.64 7.09 7.44
C ILE A 59 1.54 7.10 8.97
N LEU A 60 2.64 7.41 9.66
CA LEU A 60 2.65 7.52 11.12
C LEU A 60 1.68 8.58 11.63
N HIS A 61 1.57 9.72 10.97
CA HIS A 61 0.60 10.76 11.32
C HIS A 61 -0.84 10.27 11.18
N LEU A 62 -1.16 9.54 10.10
CA LEU A 62 -2.49 8.97 9.87
C LEU A 62 -2.82 7.90 10.93
N TRP A 63 -1.85 7.06 11.30
CA TRP A 63 -2.00 6.07 12.36
C TRP A 63 -2.27 6.73 13.72
N GLN A 64 -1.42 7.68 14.12
CA GLN A 64 -1.56 8.40 15.40
C GLN A 64 -2.87 9.17 15.56
N THR A 65 -3.51 9.54 14.45
CA THR A 65 -4.78 10.29 14.45
C THR A 65 -6.01 9.42 14.19
N GLY A 66 -5.84 8.08 14.09
CA GLY A 66 -6.94 7.15 13.83
C GLY A 66 -7.56 7.30 12.44
N LYS A 67 -6.77 7.73 11.45
CA LYS A 67 -7.24 8.08 10.09
C LYS A 67 -6.83 7.08 9.00
N LEU A 68 -6.24 5.94 9.36
CA LEU A 68 -5.83 4.93 8.37
C LEU A 68 -7.00 4.33 7.58
N GLU A 69 -8.17 4.21 8.20
CA GLU A 69 -9.37 3.63 7.58
C GLU A 69 -10.12 4.62 6.68
N THR A 70 -9.70 5.89 6.66
CA THR A 70 -10.28 6.90 5.78
C THR A 70 -9.85 6.68 4.33
N ASN A 71 -10.53 7.30 3.36
CA ASN A 71 -10.09 7.26 1.96
C ASN A 71 -8.61 7.64 1.83
N THR A 72 -8.20 8.75 2.47
CA THR A 72 -6.82 9.23 2.44
C THR A 72 -5.84 8.25 3.10
N GLY A 73 -6.27 7.56 4.16
CA GLY A 73 -5.47 6.54 4.83
C GLY A 73 -5.21 5.34 3.94
N ILE A 74 -6.28 4.75 3.39
CA ILE A 74 -6.21 3.60 2.48
C ILE A 74 -5.45 3.94 1.21
N GLU A 75 -5.71 5.10 0.61
CA GLU A 75 -4.95 5.62 -0.53
C GLU A 75 -3.45 5.63 -0.25
N ARG A 76 -3.05 6.18 0.91
CA ARG A 76 -1.63 6.28 1.29
C ARG A 76 -1.00 4.92 1.55
N LEU A 77 -1.71 4.02 2.23
CA LEU A 77 -1.23 2.67 2.54
C LEU A 77 -1.04 1.87 1.25
N ILE A 78 -2.05 1.81 0.37
CA ILE A 78 -1.97 1.09 -0.89
C ILE A 78 -0.86 1.65 -1.77
N GLU A 79 -0.78 2.97 -1.94
CA GLU A 79 0.33 3.59 -2.68
C GLU A 79 1.68 3.10 -2.14
N SER A 80 1.83 3.11 -0.82
CA SER A 80 3.09 2.77 -0.17
C SER A 80 3.45 1.30 -0.29
N CYS A 81 2.46 0.42 -0.12
CA CYS A 81 2.60 -1.03 -0.23
C CYS A 81 2.84 -1.48 -1.67
N VAL A 82 2.12 -0.91 -2.65
CA VAL A 82 2.38 -1.18 -4.08
C VAL A 82 3.80 -0.76 -4.44
N LYS A 83 4.23 0.41 -3.96
CA LYS A 83 5.57 0.92 -4.27
C LYS A 83 6.71 0.12 -3.62
N SER A 84 6.43 -0.57 -2.52
CA SER A 84 7.43 -1.30 -1.76
C SER A 84 7.47 -2.80 -2.05
N ASN A 85 6.30 -3.43 -2.21
CA ASN A 85 6.14 -4.84 -2.49
C ASN A 85 4.75 -5.15 -3.08
N SER A 86 4.56 -4.84 -4.36
CA SER A 86 3.29 -5.05 -5.06
C SER A 86 2.77 -6.50 -5.01
N GLU A 87 3.66 -7.49 -5.01
CA GLU A 87 3.28 -8.91 -4.96
C GLU A 87 2.52 -9.25 -3.67
N GLU A 88 3.06 -8.87 -2.51
CA GLU A 88 2.38 -9.08 -1.23
C GLU A 88 1.11 -8.24 -1.14
N THR A 89 1.14 -7.00 -1.66
CA THR A 89 -0.04 -6.14 -1.66
C THR A 89 -1.19 -6.74 -2.46
N PHE A 90 -0.91 -7.36 -3.61
CA PHE A 90 -1.95 -8.03 -4.39
C PHE A 90 -2.51 -9.25 -3.67
N LYS A 91 -1.66 -10.00 -2.97
CA LYS A 91 -2.09 -11.14 -2.16
C LYS A 91 -3.03 -10.68 -1.05
N ILE A 92 -2.64 -9.69 -0.26
CA ILE A 92 -3.49 -9.10 0.80
C ILE A 92 -4.83 -8.65 0.21
N LEU A 93 -4.82 -7.82 -0.85
CA LEU A 93 -6.07 -7.34 -1.46
C LEU A 93 -6.99 -8.47 -1.94
N SER A 94 -6.45 -9.53 -2.53
CA SER A 94 -7.24 -10.71 -2.93
C SER A 94 -7.80 -11.49 -1.75
N GLU A 95 -7.13 -11.54 -0.59
CA GLU A 95 -7.66 -12.16 0.64
C GLU A 95 -8.92 -11.43 1.15
N TYR A 96 -9.04 -10.13 0.88
CA TYR A 96 -10.25 -9.33 1.15
C TYR A 96 -11.29 -9.36 0.01
N GLY A 97 -11.09 -10.17 -1.04
CA GLY A 97 -11.99 -10.25 -2.20
C GLY A 97 -11.96 -9.01 -3.10
N LEU A 98 -10.86 -8.26 -3.10
CA LEU A 98 -10.71 -7.01 -3.86
C LEU A 98 -10.04 -7.24 -5.24
N ASP A 99 -10.37 -8.35 -5.93
CA ASP A 99 -9.72 -8.75 -7.18
C ASP A 99 -9.86 -7.71 -8.31
N ASP A 100 -10.98 -6.97 -8.34
CA ASP A 100 -11.17 -5.85 -9.26
C ASP A 100 -10.20 -4.69 -8.97
N THR A 101 -9.92 -4.42 -7.69
CA THR A 101 -8.92 -3.43 -7.26
C THR A 101 -7.52 -3.89 -7.67
N VAL A 102 -7.21 -5.17 -7.45
CA VAL A 102 -5.93 -5.77 -7.88
C VAL A 102 -5.73 -5.63 -9.39
N SER A 103 -6.76 -5.94 -10.18
CA SER A 103 -6.72 -5.84 -11.64
C SER A 103 -6.46 -4.40 -12.11
N GLN A 104 -7.16 -3.42 -11.52
CA GLN A 104 -6.96 -2.01 -11.83
C GLN A 104 -5.54 -1.52 -11.48
N ILE A 105 -5.01 -1.94 -10.33
CA ILE A 105 -3.65 -1.56 -9.92
C ILE A 105 -2.61 -2.20 -10.85
N LYS A 106 -2.75 -3.50 -11.17
CA LYS A 106 -1.85 -4.20 -12.11
C LYS A 106 -1.78 -3.51 -13.47
N GLU A 107 -2.94 -3.13 -14.02
CA GLU A 107 -3.00 -2.37 -15.27
C GLU A 107 -2.26 -1.02 -15.14
N ALA A 108 -2.40 -0.34 -14.00
CA ALA A 108 -1.74 0.95 -13.75
C ALA A 108 -0.21 0.82 -13.68
N VAL A 109 0.31 -0.25 -13.09
CA VAL A 109 1.75 -0.49 -12.93
C VAL A 109 2.38 -1.35 -14.03
N LYS A 110 1.57 -1.78 -15.02
CA LYS A 110 1.97 -2.65 -16.15
C LYS A 110 2.56 -4.00 -15.68
N LEU A 111 1.94 -4.59 -14.65
CA LEU A 111 2.26 -5.93 -14.13
C LEU A 111 1.20 -6.96 -14.50
#